data_AF-A0A7X8GPQ0-F1
#
_entry.id   AF-A0A7X8GPQ0-F1
#
_cell.length_a   1.000
_cell.length_b   1.000
_cell.length_c   1.000
_cell.angle_alpha   90.00
_cell.angle_beta   90.00
_cell.angle_gamma   90.00
#
_symmetry.space_group_name_H-M   'P 1'
#
loop_
_entity.id
_entity.type
_entity.pdbx_description
1 polymer ?
#
loop_
_entity_poly.entity_id
_entity_poly.type
_entity_poly.pdbx_seq_one_letter_code
_entity_poly.pdbx_strand_id
1 'polypeptide(L)'
;MRKGFVLLILFLAAAAGGAWFFSFGSKPLGVTPPVPIPANPLPEPPVSTLSVPFSVSVAELETLAQARLPEEISGAGPVRESLFDGRGTYLVRRDGDPDVRVDGDRLVLSVPIAFKARLNGSATALGLSVPVSLSAEGAATVEISARPSVTSDWKVQTQARIHVKWRRPPTATIFGVRVTFQGAADEFLRARIEEALPRIDAALNESLKLRERAEEFWREIQQPRLVSASPDLWLTVHPLSVSLPPVRIGPERALLEAGLEARLTLSTLKPEPPRAVPLPPAATSASGKTRSGFAIELPVFLGYDALNRRLEQEVSNRSLSMGDERILRIGKVSVSANGSRLAFAVDVEALE
;
A
#
# COMPACT_ATOMS: atom_id res chain seq x y z
N MET A 1 36.38 12.34 2.28
CA MET A 1 36.45 13.66 2.97
C MET A 1 37.87 14.21 3.20
N ARG A 2 38.96 13.47 2.93
CA ARG A 2 40.34 13.92 3.20
C ARG A 2 40.92 14.98 2.23
N LYS A 3 40.36 15.13 1.02
CA LYS A 3 40.93 16.01 -0.04
C LYS A 3 40.46 17.47 0.05
N GLY A 4 39.27 17.75 0.57
CA GLY A 4 38.78 19.13 0.76
C GLY A 4 39.44 19.86 1.94
N PHE A 5 39.79 19.10 3.00
CA PHE A 5 40.45 19.63 4.20
C PHE A 5 41.87 20.15 3.91
N VAL A 6 42.59 19.48 3.00
CA VAL A 6 43.93 19.90 2.57
C VAL A 6 43.89 21.21 1.77
N LEU A 7 42.82 21.44 1.01
CA LEU A 7 42.64 22.64 0.18
C LEU A 7 42.37 23.89 1.03
N LEU A 8 41.63 23.76 2.14
CA LEU A 8 41.41 24.86 3.09
C LEU A 8 42.71 25.27 3.80
N ILE A 9 43.53 24.29 4.21
CA ILE A 9 44.84 24.53 4.85
C ILE A 9 45.82 25.17 3.85
N LEU A 10 45.82 24.74 2.59
CA LEU A 10 46.67 25.32 1.53
C LEU A 10 46.26 26.75 1.19
N PHE A 11 44.97 27.08 1.22
CA PHE A 11 44.50 28.45 0.99
C PHE A 11 44.81 29.39 2.18
N LEU A 12 44.74 28.88 3.42
CA LEU A 12 45.19 29.61 4.62
C LEU A 12 46.70 29.83 4.63
N ALA A 13 47.49 28.85 4.17
CA ALA A 13 48.95 29.00 4.03
C ALA A 13 49.33 29.98 2.90
N ALA A 14 48.58 30.02 1.80
CA ALA A 14 48.83 30.93 0.69
C ALA A 14 48.51 32.40 1.03
N ALA A 15 47.57 32.67 1.95
CA ALA A 15 47.29 34.02 2.43
C ALA A 15 48.38 34.56 3.39
N ALA A 16 49.21 33.69 3.98
CA ALA A 16 50.30 34.06 4.88
C ALA A 16 51.65 34.30 4.16
N GLY A 17 51.75 34.02 2.86
CA GLY A 17 53.00 34.07 2.08
C GLY A 17 53.39 35.43 1.50
N GLY A 18 52.70 36.53 1.83
CA GLY A 18 52.91 37.81 1.18
C GLY A 18 52.74 39.03 2.08
N ALA A 19 53.68 39.27 2.99
CA ALA A 19 53.92 40.61 3.55
C ALA A 19 55.30 40.67 4.25
N TRP A 20 56.31 41.10 3.51
CA TRP A 20 57.57 41.59 4.07
C TRP A 20 57.37 43.04 4.57
N PHE A 21 57.94 43.34 5.75
CA PHE A 21 58.11 44.65 6.40
C PHE A 21 56.85 45.42 6.85
N PHE A 22 56.46 45.31 8.13
CA PHE A 22 55.83 46.42 8.87
C PHE A 22 56.14 46.36 10.38
N SER A 23 56.44 47.54 10.94
CA SER A 23 56.73 47.82 12.35
C SER A 23 55.64 47.37 13.33
N PHE A 24 56.09 47.05 14.55
CA PHE A 24 55.30 46.79 15.76
C PHE A 24 54.10 47.74 15.91
N GLY A 25 52.92 47.17 15.69
CA GLY A 25 51.62 47.76 15.95
C GLY A 25 50.60 46.73 15.51
N SER A 26 49.94 46.09 16.47
CA SER A 26 48.89 45.09 16.26
C SER A 26 47.69 45.73 15.55
N LYS A 27 47.80 45.96 14.25
CA LYS A 27 46.70 46.39 13.42
C LYS A 27 45.87 45.16 13.06
N PRO A 28 44.57 45.14 13.38
CA PRO A 28 43.71 44.05 12.94
C PRO A 28 43.69 44.04 11.41
N LEU A 29 44.09 42.90 10.82
CA LEU A 29 43.90 42.62 9.40
C LEU A 29 42.40 42.38 9.16
N GLY A 30 41.66 43.44 8.84
CA GLY A 30 40.26 43.34 8.46
C GLY A 30 40.12 43.16 6.95
N VAL A 31 39.72 41.97 6.50
CA VAL A 31 39.29 41.77 5.10
C VAL A 31 37.83 42.21 4.99
N THR A 32 37.51 43.13 4.08
CA THR A 32 36.12 43.56 3.85
C THR A 32 35.29 42.34 3.42
N PRO A 33 34.22 41.98 4.15
CA PRO A 33 33.41 40.84 3.79
C PRO A 33 32.73 41.07 2.43
N PRO A 34 32.60 40.03 1.58
CA PRO A 34 31.89 40.15 0.33
C PRO A 34 30.41 40.50 0.58
N VAL A 35 29.82 41.29 -0.31
CA VAL A 35 28.39 41.63 -0.23
C VAL A 35 27.57 40.33 -0.19
N PRO A 36 26.71 40.12 0.82
CA PRO A 36 25.94 38.88 0.93
C PRO A 36 24.95 38.72 -0.21
N ILE A 37 25.11 37.67 -1.02
CA ILE A 37 24.10 37.25 -2.00
C ILE A 37 23.32 36.07 -1.39
N PRO A 38 21.98 36.15 -1.32
CA PRO A 38 21.15 35.05 -0.82
C PRO A 38 21.44 33.73 -1.53
N ALA A 39 21.27 32.61 -0.81
CA ALA A 39 21.37 31.29 -1.40
C ALA A 39 20.30 31.08 -2.47
N ASN A 40 20.63 30.32 -3.51
CA ASN A 40 19.62 29.84 -4.47
C ASN A 40 18.59 28.94 -3.75
N PRO A 41 17.32 28.94 -4.20
CA PRO A 41 16.32 28.04 -3.66
C PRO A 41 16.71 26.58 -3.91
N LEU A 42 16.32 25.71 -3.00
CA LEU A 42 16.55 24.28 -3.14
C LEU A 42 15.76 23.72 -4.34
N PRO A 43 16.34 22.79 -5.11
CA PRO A 43 15.61 22.11 -6.19
C PRO A 43 14.43 21.31 -5.62
N GLU A 44 13.38 21.18 -6.42
CA GLU A 44 12.24 20.35 -6.04
C GLU A 44 12.67 18.87 -5.95
N PRO A 45 12.31 18.15 -4.87
CA PRO A 45 12.68 16.76 -4.73
C PRO A 45 12.07 15.87 -5.83
N PRO A 46 12.82 14.91 -6.37
CA PRO A 46 12.29 13.92 -7.29
C PRO A 46 11.19 13.06 -6.64
N VAL A 47 10.34 12.49 -7.49
CA VAL A 47 9.25 11.60 -7.04
C VAL A 47 9.81 10.20 -6.78
N SER A 48 9.65 9.73 -5.55
CA SER A 48 9.88 8.36 -5.13
C SER A 48 8.61 7.52 -5.31
N THR A 49 8.79 6.22 -5.57
CA THR A 49 7.72 5.24 -5.73
C THR A 49 7.92 4.09 -4.74
N LEU A 50 6.88 3.72 -4.02
CA LEU A 50 6.89 2.61 -3.06
C LEU A 50 5.76 1.64 -3.40
N SER A 51 6.05 0.34 -3.42
CA SER A 51 5.03 -0.70 -3.59
C SER A 51 4.88 -1.52 -2.31
N VAL A 52 3.64 -1.67 -1.85
CA VAL A 52 3.28 -2.48 -0.68
C VAL A 52 2.45 -3.68 -1.15
N PRO A 53 3.00 -4.90 -1.05
CA PRO A 53 2.28 -6.10 -1.44
C PRO A 53 1.32 -6.54 -0.33
N PHE A 54 0.05 -6.69 -0.68
CA PHE A 54 -0.97 -7.36 0.13
C PHE A 54 -1.32 -8.68 -0.54
N SER A 55 -1.20 -9.79 0.17
CA SER A 55 -1.52 -11.10 -0.39
C SER A 55 -2.38 -11.94 0.54
N VAL A 56 -3.22 -12.78 -0.06
CA VAL A 56 -3.91 -13.87 0.61
C VAL A 56 -3.63 -15.15 -0.14
N SER A 57 -3.25 -16.20 0.57
CA SER A 57 -2.97 -17.51 -0.02
C SER A 57 -4.25 -18.28 -0.30
N VAL A 58 -4.20 -19.18 -1.28
CA VAL A 58 -5.30 -20.08 -1.61
C VAL A 58 -5.63 -20.99 -0.41
N ALA A 59 -4.63 -21.46 0.32
CA ALA A 59 -4.82 -22.29 1.52
C ALA A 59 -5.56 -21.54 2.65
N GLU A 60 -5.29 -20.25 2.86
CA GLU A 60 -6.05 -19.43 3.81
C GLU A 60 -7.51 -19.26 3.39
N LEU A 61 -7.76 -19.06 2.09
CA LEU A 61 -9.12 -18.98 1.56
C LEU A 61 -9.88 -20.30 1.71
N GLU A 62 -9.20 -21.43 1.49
CA GLU A 62 -9.77 -22.77 1.68
C GLU A 62 -10.13 -23.01 3.15
N THR A 63 -9.20 -22.70 4.06
CA THR A 63 -9.44 -22.79 5.52
C THR A 63 -10.61 -21.90 5.94
N LEU A 64 -10.69 -20.69 5.39
CA LEU A 64 -11.79 -19.77 5.67
C LEU A 64 -13.12 -20.30 5.13
N ALA A 65 -13.13 -20.87 3.92
CA ALA A 65 -14.31 -21.48 3.34
C ALA A 65 -14.83 -22.65 4.20
N GLN A 66 -13.93 -23.54 4.63
CA GLN A 66 -14.27 -24.65 5.52
C GLN A 66 -14.86 -24.17 6.85
N ALA A 67 -14.32 -23.11 7.45
CA ALA A 67 -14.74 -22.61 8.75
C ALA A 67 -16.01 -21.73 8.72
N ARG A 68 -16.30 -21.08 7.59
CA ARG A 68 -17.35 -20.04 7.51
C ARG A 68 -18.54 -20.43 6.63
N LEU A 69 -18.41 -21.42 5.75
CA LEU A 69 -19.55 -21.87 4.96
C LEU A 69 -20.57 -22.59 5.86
N PRO A 70 -21.87 -22.29 5.70
CA PRO A 70 -22.89 -22.98 6.46
C PRO A 70 -22.93 -24.47 6.09
N GLU A 71 -23.12 -25.34 7.08
CA GLU A 71 -23.28 -26.78 6.83
C GLU A 71 -24.60 -27.10 6.12
N GLU A 72 -25.64 -26.31 6.39
CA GLU A 72 -26.99 -26.51 5.88
C GLU A 72 -27.64 -25.19 5.47
N ILE A 73 -28.34 -25.19 4.34
CA ILE A 73 -29.18 -24.09 3.87
C ILE A 73 -30.57 -24.66 3.56
N SER A 74 -31.61 -24.00 4.04
CA SER A 74 -32.99 -24.39 3.77
C SER A 74 -33.81 -23.24 3.20
N GLY A 75 -34.94 -23.57 2.59
CA GLY A 75 -35.88 -22.57 2.10
C GLY A 75 -37.07 -23.20 1.40
N ALA A 76 -37.95 -22.35 0.89
CA ALA A 76 -39.12 -22.78 0.15
C ALA A 76 -39.42 -21.80 -0.98
N GLY A 77 -40.02 -22.29 -2.05
CA GLY A 77 -40.38 -21.48 -3.20
C GLY A 77 -41.43 -22.15 -4.08
N PRO A 78 -42.10 -21.39 -4.96
CA PRO A 78 -42.93 -21.97 -6.01
C PRO A 78 -42.07 -22.85 -6.92
N VAL A 79 -42.68 -23.89 -7.49
CA VAL A 79 -42.04 -24.82 -8.43
C VAL A 79 -43.00 -25.08 -9.56
N ARG A 80 -42.54 -24.83 -10.78
CA ARG A 80 -43.26 -25.18 -12.00
C ARG A 80 -42.30 -25.84 -12.97
N GLU A 81 -42.39 -27.15 -13.08
CA GLU A 81 -41.45 -27.98 -13.82
C GLU A 81 -42.20 -29.10 -14.54
N SER A 82 -42.16 -29.08 -15.87
CA SER A 82 -42.81 -30.08 -16.73
C SER A 82 -44.28 -30.31 -16.34
N LEU A 83 -44.62 -31.49 -15.82
CA LEU A 83 -45.97 -31.88 -15.41
C LEU A 83 -46.36 -31.36 -14.02
N PHE A 84 -45.45 -30.80 -13.25
CA PHE A 84 -45.66 -30.40 -11.86
C PHE A 84 -45.81 -28.88 -11.71
N ASP A 85 -46.82 -28.47 -10.92
CA ASP A 85 -47.00 -27.10 -10.46
C ASP A 85 -47.33 -27.11 -8.95
N GLY A 86 -46.61 -26.32 -8.16
CA GLY A 86 -46.82 -26.27 -6.71
C GLY A 86 -45.74 -25.51 -5.94
N ARG A 87 -45.40 -26.02 -4.76
CA ARG A 87 -44.39 -25.45 -3.86
C ARG A 87 -43.39 -26.51 -3.43
N GLY A 88 -42.11 -26.15 -3.47
CA GLY A 88 -41.01 -26.95 -2.96
C GLY A 88 -40.49 -26.41 -1.64
N THR A 89 -40.18 -27.30 -0.71
CA THR A 89 -39.25 -27.02 0.41
C THR A 89 -37.93 -27.71 0.11
N TYR A 90 -36.84 -26.96 0.29
CA TYR A 90 -35.49 -27.35 -0.09
C TYR A 90 -34.59 -27.42 1.12
N LEU A 91 -33.71 -28.40 1.09
CA LEU A 91 -32.68 -28.65 2.08
C LEU A 91 -31.38 -28.96 1.33
N VAL A 92 -30.38 -28.12 1.53
CA VAL A 92 -29.05 -28.23 0.93
C VAL A 92 -28.06 -28.45 2.04
N ARG A 93 -27.30 -29.53 1.97
CA ARG A 93 -26.24 -29.84 2.93
C ARG A 93 -24.90 -29.90 2.22
N ARG A 94 -23.85 -29.44 2.89
CA ARG A 94 -22.48 -29.68 2.45
C ARG A 94 -22.19 -31.18 2.50
N ASP A 95 -21.67 -31.72 1.40
CA ASP A 95 -21.43 -33.16 1.16
C ASP A 95 -19.96 -33.41 0.78
N GLY A 96 -19.06 -32.74 1.49
CA GLY A 96 -17.61 -32.77 1.25
C GLY A 96 -16.92 -31.48 1.67
N ASP A 97 -15.60 -31.50 1.58
CA ASP A 97 -14.80 -30.32 1.89
C ASP A 97 -14.77 -29.34 0.72
N PRO A 98 -15.01 -28.05 0.98
CA PRO A 98 -14.80 -26.99 0.00
C PRO A 98 -13.34 -26.95 -0.43
N ASP A 99 -13.12 -26.79 -1.72
CA ASP A 99 -11.81 -26.55 -2.33
C ASP A 99 -11.77 -25.16 -2.94
N VAL A 100 -10.59 -24.54 -2.92
CA VAL A 100 -10.35 -23.26 -3.61
C VAL A 100 -9.23 -23.45 -4.59
N ARG A 101 -9.50 -23.15 -5.85
CA ARG A 101 -8.51 -23.22 -6.94
C ARG A 101 -8.44 -21.91 -7.70
N VAL A 102 -7.39 -21.79 -8.51
CA VAL A 102 -7.20 -20.67 -9.44
C VAL A 102 -7.54 -21.14 -10.84
N ASP A 103 -8.31 -20.33 -11.57
CA ASP A 103 -8.72 -20.59 -12.95
C ASP A 103 -8.53 -19.30 -13.76
N GLY A 104 -7.41 -19.22 -14.48
CA GLY A 104 -6.98 -17.99 -15.14
C GLY A 104 -6.81 -16.83 -14.16
N ASP A 105 -7.65 -15.80 -14.28
CA ASP A 105 -7.66 -14.59 -13.46
C ASP A 105 -8.76 -14.60 -12.38
N ARG A 106 -9.29 -15.79 -12.03
CA ARG A 106 -10.38 -15.97 -11.07
C ARG A 106 -10.04 -17.00 -9.99
N LEU A 107 -10.56 -16.75 -8.80
CA LEU A 107 -10.61 -17.74 -7.71
C LEU A 107 -11.91 -18.54 -7.86
N VAL A 108 -11.82 -19.86 -7.84
CA VAL A 108 -12.98 -20.74 -7.93
C VAL A 108 -13.12 -21.54 -6.65
N LEU A 109 -14.17 -21.23 -5.90
CA LEU A 109 -14.60 -22.00 -4.75
C LEU A 109 -15.52 -23.12 -5.21
N SER A 110 -15.17 -24.37 -4.93
CA SER A 110 -15.93 -25.56 -5.29
C SER A 110 -16.52 -26.18 -4.03
N VAL A 111 -17.85 -26.26 -3.93
CA VAL A 111 -18.55 -26.80 -2.75
C VAL A 111 -19.40 -27.99 -3.17
N PRO A 112 -19.02 -29.22 -2.77
CA PRO A 112 -19.86 -30.41 -2.94
C PRO A 112 -21.10 -30.29 -2.04
N ILE A 113 -22.29 -30.52 -2.60
CA ILE A 113 -23.56 -30.46 -1.88
C ILE A 113 -24.46 -31.67 -2.16
N ALA A 114 -25.23 -32.04 -1.15
CA ALA A 114 -26.39 -32.90 -1.24
C ALA A 114 -27.66 -32.04 -1.19
N PHE A 115 -28.58 -32.29 -2.11
CA PHE A 115 -29.82 -31.55 -2.27
C PHE A 115 -31.01 -32.46 -2.00
N LYS A 116 -31.96 -32.01 -1.18
CA LYS A 116 -33.24 -32.67 -0.94
C LYS A 116 -34.37 -31.68 -1.12
N ALA A 117 -35.40 -32.10 -1.84
CA ALA A 117 -36.64 -31.35 -2.03
C ALA A 117 -37.85 -32.18 -1.64
N ARG A 118 -38.81 -31.53 -0.99
CA ARG A 118 -40.18 -32.02 -0.82
C ARG A 118 -41.11 -31.11 -1.59
N LEU A 119 -41.82 -31.67 -2.56
CA LEU A 119 -42.62 -30.94 -3.54
C LEU A 119 -44.08 -31.27 -3.30
N ASN A 120 -44.90 -30.27 -3.00
CA ASN A 120 -46.33 -30.44 -2.77
C ASN A 120 -47.08 -29.57 -3.78
N GLY A 121 -48.00 -30.16 -4.53
CA GLY A 121 -48.68 -29.45 -5.62
C GLY A 121 -49.59 -30.37 -6.41
N SER A 122 -49.74 -30.05 -7.69
CA SER A 122 -50.57 -30.79 -8.63
C SER A 122 -49.72 -31.26 -9.81
N ALA A 123 -49.92 -32.52 -10.20
CA ALA A 123 -49.39 -33.07 -11.43
C ALA A 123 -50.48 -33.04 -12.50
N THR A 124 -50.16 -32.44 -13.65
CA THR A 124 -51.09 -32.30 -14.78
C THR A 124 -50.60 -33.07 -16.00
N ALA A 125 -51.41 -34.02 -16.47
CA ALA A 125 -51.15 -34.76 -17.70
C ALA A 125 -52.48 -35.07 -18.41
N LEU A 126 -52.49 -34.99 -19.74
CA LEU A 126 -53.66 -35.33 -20.57
C LEU A 126 -54.97 -34.62 -20.15
N GLY A 127 -54.87 -33.38 -19.66
CA GLY A 127 -56.02 -32.58 -19.19
C GLY A 127 -56.52 -32.93 -17.78
N LEU A 128 -55.91 -33.89 -17.09
CA LEU A 128 -56.23 -34.25 -15.71
C LEU A 128 -55.20 -33.65 -14.76
N SER A 129 -55.65 -33.05 -13.66
CA SER A 129 -54.80 -32.49 -12.61
C SER A 129 -55.06 -33.20 -11.29
N VAL A 130 -54.01 -33.78 -10.69
CA VAL A 130 -54.11 -34.58 -9.47
C VAL A 130 -53.15 -34.04 -8.41
N PRO A 131 -53.57 -33.87 -7.15
CA PRO A 131 -52.66 -33.47 -6.08
C PRO A 131 -51.62 -34.55 -5.82
N VAL A 132 -50.34 -34.15 -5.72
CA VAL A 132 -49.21 -35.04 -5.47
C VAL A 132 -48.25 -34.45 -4.42
N SER A 133 -47.61 -35.35 -3.67
CA SER A 133 -46.48 -35.03 -2.78
C SER A 133 -45.29 -35.88 -3.21
N LEU A 134 -44.23 -35.23 -3.67
CA LEU A 134 -43.04 -35.88 -4.25
C LEU A 134 -41.81 -35.56 -3.40
N SER A 135 -40.83 -36.46 -3.45
CA SER A 135 -39.49 -36.19 -2.94
C SER A 135 -38.50 -36.34 -4.07
N ALA A 136 -37.59 -35.38 -4.19
CA ALA A 136 -36.51 -35.40 -5.15
C ALA A 136 -35.19 -35.16 -4.42
N GLU A 137 -34.20 -36.00 -4.68
CA GLU A 137 -32.87 -35.87 -4.12
C GLU A 137 -31.84 -35.75 -5.23
N GLY A 138 -30.83 -34.92 -5.03
CA GLY A 138 -29.73 -34.71 -5.96
C GLY A 138 -28.40 -34.51 -5.27
N ALA A 139 -27.33 -34.51 -6.05
CA ALA A 139 -25.98 -34.18 -5.61
C ALA A 139 -25.30 -33.32 -6.67
N ALA A 140 -24.65 -32.25 -6.25
CA ALA A 140 -24.01 -31.29 -7.14
C ALA A 140 -22.68 -30.78 -6.58
N THR A 141 -21.91 -30.12 -7.43
CA THR A 141 -20.84 -29.21 -7.02
C THR A 141 -21.26 -27.80 -7.41
N VAL A 142 -21.33 -26.92 -6.42
CA VAL A 142 -21.52 -25.48 -6.66
C VAL A 142 -20.14 -24.85 -6.83
N GLU A 143 -19.89 -24.25 -7.99
CA GLU A 143 -18.68 -23.49 -8.27
C GLU A 143 -19.00 -21.99 -8.25
N ILE A 144 -18.32 -21.25 -7.39
CA ILE A 144 -18.38 -19.79 -7.32
C ILE A 144 -17.05 -19.24 -7.83
N SER A 145 -17.07 -18.67 -9.04
CA SER A 145 -15.91 -18.08 -9.69
C SER A 145 -15.88 -16.57 -9.46
N ALA A 146 -14.96 -16.10 -8.64
CA ALA A 146 -14.86 -14.74 -8.16
C ALA A 146 -13.62 -14.03 -8.70
N ARG A 147 -13.78 -12.75 -9.08
CA ARG A 147 -12.67 -11.84 -9.34
C ARG A 147 -12.73 -10.68 -8.33
N PRO A 148 -11.84 -10.65 -7.32
CA PRO A 148 -11.79 -9.55 -6.36
C PRO A 148 -11.19 -8.30 -6.99
N SER A 149 -11.67 -7.15 -6.56
CA SER A 149 -11.17 -5.84 -6.97
C SER A 149 -11.30 -4.84 -5.83
N VAL A 150 -10.49 -3.79 -5.87
CA VAL A 150 -10.61 -2.65 -4.96
C VAL A 150 -10.91 -1.41 -5.77
N THR A 151 -11.98 -0.71 -5.40
CA THR A 151 -12.44 0.51 -6.06
C THR A 151 -11.65 1.73 -5.58
N SER A 152 -11.80 2.86 -6.28
CA SER A 152 -11.13 4.13 -5.95
C SER A 152 -11.58 4.71 -4.60
N ASP A 153 -12.75 4.32 -4.11
CA ASP A 153 -13.27 4.65 -2.76
C ASP A 153 -12.86 3.62 -1.70
N TRP A 154 -11.86 2.78 -2.00
CA TRP A 154 -11.25 1.81 -1.08
C TRP A 154 -12.21 0.69 -0.63
N LYS A 155 -13.19 0.35 -1.46
CA LYS A 155 -14.09 -0.78 -1.19
C LYS A 155 -13.64 -2.02 -1.94
N VAL A 156 -13.67 -3.15 -1.25
CA VAL A 156 -13.52 -4.47 -1.85
C VAL A 156 -14.85 -4.84 -2.50
N GLN A 157 -14.77 -5.28 -3.74
CA GLN A 157 -15.92 -5.79 -4.50
C GLN A 157 -15.55 -7.08 -5.20
N THR A 158 -16.50 -8.03 -5.20
CA THR A 158 -16.29 -9.36 -5.76
C THR A 158 -17.22 -9.60 -6.94
N GLN A 159 -16.67 -9.77 -8.14
CA GLN A 159 -17.45 -10.16 -9.31
C GLN A 159 -17.57 -11.68 -9.39
N ALA A 160 -18.62 -12.23 -8.77
CA ALA A 160 -18.88 -13.65 -8.71
C ALA A 160 -19.73 -14.15 -9.89
N ARG A 161 -19.45 -15.38 -10.33
CA ARG A 161 -20.26 -16.16 -11.28
C ARG A 161 -20.54 -17.51 -10.64
N ILE A 162 -21.79 -17.96 -10.73
CA ILE A 162 -22.24 -19.20 -10.08
C ILE A 162 -22.52 -20.24 -11.16
N HIS A 163 -21.92 -21.41 -10.99
CA HIS A 163 -22.16 -22.57 -11.83
C HIS A 163 -22.51 -23.77 -10.96
N VAL A 164 -23.60 -24.46 -11.27
CA VAL A 164 -24.01 -25.68 -10.56
C VAL A 164 -23.78 -26.86 -11.48
N LYS A 165 -22.92 -27.78 -11.07
CA LYS A 165 -22.60 -29.02 -11.80
C LYS A 165 -23.27 -30.20 -11.10
N TRP A 166 -24.41 -30.64 -11.63
CA TRP A 166 -25.13 -31.79 -11.10
C TRP A 166 -24.40 -33.11 -11.42
N ARG A 167 -23.98 -33.83 -10.39
CA ARG A 167 -23.56 -35.24 -10.51
C ARG A 167 -24.76 -36.17 -10.60
N ARG A 168 -25.82 -35.82 -9.85
CA ARG A 168 -27.12 -36.48 -9.85
C ARG A 168 -28.21 -35.41 -9.77
N PRO A 169 -28.91 -35.10 -10.89
CA PRO A 169 -29.98 -34.11 -10.85
C PRO A 169 -31.16 -34.60 -9.98
N PRO A 170 -31.90 -33.69 -9.33
CA PRO A 170 -33.03 -34.06 -8.50
C PRO A 170 -34.20 -34.50 -9.40
N THR A 171 -34.62 -35.75 -9.29
CA THR A 171 -35.71 -36.30 -10.11
C THR A 171 -36.78 -36.97 -9.26
N ALA A 172 -38.04 -36.93 -9.71
CA ALA A 172 -39.12 -37.74 -9.16
C ALA A 172 -39.98 -38.35 -10.29
N THR A 173 -40.75 -39.40 -9.98
CA THR A 173 -41.63 -40.05 -10.95
C THR A 173 -43.06 -39.53 -10.82
N ILE A 174 -43.65 -39.07 -11.92
CA ILE A 174 -45.02 -38.57 -12.02
C ILE A 174 -45.70 -39.32 -13.16
N PHE A 175 -46.83 -39.98 -12.88
CA PHE A 175 -47.57 -40.79 -13.87
C PHE A 175 -46.68 -41.79 -14.64
N GLY A 176 -45.71 -42.41 -13.98
CA GLY A 176 -44.75 -43.34 -14.60
C GLY A 176 -43.64 -42.67 -15.42
N VAL A 177 -43.65 -41.35 -15.57
CA VAL A 177 -42.61 -40.56 -16.26
C VAL A 177 -41.64 -39.97 -15.26
N ARG A 178 -40.34 -40.06 -15.54
CA ARG A 178 -39.29 -39.41 -14.74
C ARG A 178 -39.24 -37.92 -15.07
N VAL A 179 -39.47 -37.07 -14.08
CA VAL A 179 -39.39 -35.61 -14.18
C VAL A 179 -38.17 -35.10 -13.41
N THR A 180 -37.42 -34.20 -14.02
CA THR A 180 -36.29 -33.51 -13.39
C THR A 180 -36.75 -32.18 -12.80
N PHE A 181 -36.22 -31.83 -11.63
CA PHE A 181 -36.44 -30.57 -10.91
C PHE A 181 -35.16 -29.73 -10.88
N GLN A 182 -34.27 -29.94 -11.86
CA GLN A 182 -32.99 -29.26 -11.92
C GLN A 182 -33.14 -27.74 -12.04
N GLY A 183 -34.07 -27.24 -12.85
CA GLY A 183 -34.27 -25.80 -13.04
C GLY A 183 -34.69 -25.11 -11.74
N ALA A 184 -35.69 -25.66 -11.05
CA ALA A 184 -36.12 -25.20 -9.74
C ALA A 184 -35.00 -25.25 -8.68
N ALA A 185 -34.16 -26.29 -8.70
CA ALA A 185 -33.02 -26.40 -7.79
C ALA A 185 -31.91 -25.39 -8.12
N ASP A 186 -31.62 -25.15 -9.40
CA ASP A 186 -30.64 -24.16 -9.86
C ASP A 186 -31.08 -22.74 -9.49
N GLU A 187 -32.36 -22.41 -9.68
CA GLU A 187 -32.94 -21.13 -9.29
C GLU A 187 -32.85 -20.91 -7.78
N PHE A 188 -33.23 -21.92 -6.99
CA PHE A 188 -33.12 -21.85 -5.53
C PHE A 188 -31.66 -21.61 -5.07
N LEU A 189 -30.70 -22.41 -5.57
CA LEU A 189 -29.30 -22.28 -5.20
C LEU A 189 -28.74 -20.92 -5.61
N ARG A 190 -29.02 -20.47 -6.84
CA ARG A 190 -28.57 -19.16 -7.33
C ARG A 190 -29.12 -18.03 -6.48
N ALA A 191 -30.43 -18.01 -6.20
CA ALA A 191 -31.05 -16.96 -5.40
C ALA A 191 -30.43 -16.88 -3.99
N ARG A 192 -30.17 -18.03 -3.35
CA ARG A 192 -29.54 -18.06 -2.03
C ARG A 192 -28.11 -17.56 -2.03
N ILE A 193 -27.32 -17.89 -3.05
CA ILE A 193 -25.94 -17.42 -3.16
C ILE A 193 -25.91 -15.93 -3.50
N GLU A 194 -26.75 -15.47 -4.44
CA GLU A 194 -26.86 -14.05 -4.81
C GLU A 194 -27.33 -13.18 -3.63
N GLU A 195 -28.21 -13.67 -2.76
CA GLU A 195 -28.60 -12.99 -1.52
C GLU A 195 -27.42 -12.87 -0.52
N ALA A 196 -26.52 -13.85 -0.52
CA ALA A 196 -25.38 -13.89 0.40
C ALA A 196 -24.19 -13.04 -0.06
N LEU A 197 -23.95 -12.92 -1.38
CA LEU A 197 -22.79 -12.22 -1.93
C LEU A 197 -22.61 -10.78 -1.41
N PRO A 198 -23.63 -9.90 -1.41
CA PRO A 198 -23.49 -8.54 -0.86
C PRO A 198 -23.15 -8.52 0.63
N ARG A 199 -23.62 -9.50 1.40
CA ARG A 199 -23.33 -9.61 2.84
C ARG A 199 -21.87 -10.00 3.07
N ILE A 200 -21.32 -10.84 2.21
CA ILE A 200 -19.89 -11.21 2.22
C ILE A 200 -19.04 -9.97 1.91
N ASP A 201 -19.35 -9.24 0.83
CA ASP A 201 -18.63 -8.02 0.48
C ASP A 201 -18.72 -6.97 1.62
N ALA A 202 -19.89 -6.81 2.25
CA ALA A 202 -20.05 -5.92 3.40
C ALA A 202 -19.16 -6.33 4.60
N ALA A 203 -19.17 -7.63 4.96
CA ALA A 203 -18.35 -8.15 6.04
C ALA A 203 -16.84 -8.01 5.76
N LEU A 204 -16.41 -8.20 4.51
CA LEU A 204 -15.03 -7.97 4.09
C LEU A 204 -14.63 -6.51 4.26
N ASN A 205 -15.47 -5.58 3.79
CA ASN A 205 -15.22 -4.15 3.93
C ASN A 205 -15.17 -3.71 5.41
N GLU A 206 -16.06 -4.23 6.26
CA GLU A 206 -16.08 -3.94 7.69
C GLU A 206 -14.85 -4.52 8.43
N SER A 207 -14.37 -5.69 8.02
CA SER A 207 -13.18 -6.32 8.62
C SER A 207 -11.89 -5.61 8.21
N LEU A 208 -11.77 -5.29 6.92
CA LEU A 208 -10.54 -4.75 6.36
C LEU A 208 -10.37 -3.25 6.64
N LYS A 209 -11.46 -2.46 6.64
CA LYS A 209 -11.44 -1.00 6.88
C LYS A 209 -10.34 -0.29 6.11
N LEU A 210 -10.24 -0.60 4.81
CA LEU A 210 -9.10 -0.18 3.98
C LEU A 210 -8.97 1.34 3.93
N ARG A 211 -10.09 2.06 3.85
CA ARG A 211 -10.11 3.52 3.80
C ARG A 211 -9.55 4.13 5.09
N GLU A 212 -10.01 3.66 6.24
CA GLU A 212 -9.61 4.16 7.55
C GLU A 212 -8.13 3.89 7.81
N ARG A 213 -7.66 2.67 7.49
CA ARG A 213 -6.23 2.32 7.60
C ARG A 213 -5.37 3.15 6.66
N ALA A 214 -5.85 3.39 5.43
CA ALA A 214 -5.16 4.26 4.49
C ALA A 214 -5.12 5.72 4.98
N GLU A 215 -6.20 6.25 5.53
CA GLU A 215 -6.26 7.61 6.10
C GLU A 215 -5.34 7.76 7.33
N GLU A 216 -5.27 6.73 8.18
CA GLU A 216 -4.35 6.69 9.31
C GLU A 216 -2.90 6.73 8.84
N PHE A 217 -2.51 5.80 7.97
CA PHE A 217 -1.18 5.75 7.38
C PHE A 217 -0.83 7.04 6.64
N TRP A 218 -1.76 7.60 5.88
CA TRP A 218 -1.58 8.84 5.12
C TRP A 218 -1.33 10.05 6.02
N ARG A 219 -1.97 10.13 7.18
CA ARG A 219 -1.68 11.17 8.19
C ARG A 219 -0.34 10.95 8.86
N GLU A 220 -0.02 9.70 9.18
CA GLU A 220 1.21 9.35 9.90
C GLU A 220 2.46 9.59 9.04
N ILE A 221 2.43 9.23 7.76
CA ILE A 221 3.58 9.35 6.86
C ILE A 221 3.96 10.83 6.62
N GLN A 222 2.99 11.74 6.66
CA GLN A 222 3.21 13.18 6.49
C GLN A 222 3.94 13.81 7.68
N GLN A 223 4.01 13.15 8.83
CA GLN A 223 4.69 13.71 10.01
C GLN A 223 6.21 13.64 9.84
N PRO A 224 6.95 14.76 10.01
CA PRO A 224 8.40 14.73 9.97
C PRO A 224 8.99 13.83 11.05
N ARG A 225 9.97 13.00 10.68
CA ARG A 225 10.63 12.07 11.60
C ARG A 225 12.09 12.40 11.76
N LEU A 226 12.55 12.48 13.01
CA LEU A 226 13.98 12.54 13.30
C LEU A 226 14.58 11.15 13.07
N VAL A 227 15.50 11.03 12.10
CA VAL A 227 16.18 9.77 11.78
C VAL A 227 17.58 9.68 12.35
N SER A 228 18.18 10.81 12.75
CA SER A 228 19.45 10.89 13.48
C SER A 228 19.45 12.14 14.34
N ALA A 229 20.11 12.09 15.51
CA ALA A 229 20.27 13.21 16.43
C ALA A 229 21.69 13.82 16.40
N SER A 230 22.63 13.25 15.64
CA SER A 230 24.01 13.74 15.56
C SER A 230 24.65 13.45 14.20
N PRO A 231 24.46 14.30 13.18
CA PRO A 231 23.66 15.54 13.23
C PRO A 231 22.15 15.26 13.29
N ASP A 232 21.38 16.24 13.74
CA ASP A 232 19.92 16.23 13.61
C ASP A 232 19.57 16.05 12.13
N LEU A 233 18.92 14.95 11.76
CA LEU A 233 18.45 14.69 10.40
C LEU A 233 16.97 14.37 10.46
N TRP A 234 16.20 15.17 9.75
CA TRP A 234 14.75 15.08 9.67
C TRP A 234 14.34 14.56 8.29
N LEU A 235 13.60 13.46 8.27
CA LEU A 235 12.95 12.93 7.09
C LEU A 235 11.56 13.57 6.97
N THR A 236 11.29 14.18 5.81
CA THR A 236 9.95 14.67 5.46
C THR A 236 9.43 13.89 4.27
N VAL A 237 8.17 13.48 4.35
CA VAL A 237 7.47 12.80 3.26
C VAL A 237 6.28 13.64 2.83
N HIS A 238 6.27 14.01 1.54
CA HIS A 238 5.15 14.67 0.90
C HIS A 238 4.48 13.67 -0.06
N PRO A 239 3.47 12.93 0.40
CA PRO A 239 2.79 11.96 -0.43
C PRO A 239 1.95 12.66 -1.50
N LEU A 240 1.92 12.11 -2.71
CA LEU A 240 1.31 12.71 -3.89
C LEU A 240 0.07 11.93 -4.34
N SER A 241 0.20 10.61 -4.45
CA SER A 241 -0.87 9.76 -4.98
C SER A 241 -0.77 8.33 -4.43
N VAL A 242 -1.92 7.64 -4.43
CA VAL A 242 -2.00 6.19 -4.19
C VAL A 242 -2.58 5.51 -5.41
N SER A 243 -2.02 4.35 -5.76
CA SER A 243 -2.53 3.47 -6.80
C SER A 243 -2.92 2.12 -6.23
N LEU A 244 -4.06 1.61 -6.68
CA LEU A 244 -4.59 0.28 -6.37
C LEU A 244 -4.77 -0.46 -7.70
N PRO A 245 -3.69 -1.03 -8.25
CA PRO A 245 -3.77 -1.78 -9.51
C PRO A 245 -4.68 -3.01 -9.35
N PRO A 246 -5.13 -3.61 -10.46
CA PRO A 246 -5.94 -4.82 -10.41
C PRO A 246 -5.27 -5.94 -9.60
N VAL A 247 -6.05 -6.65 -8.79
CA VAL A 247 -5.59 -7.82 -8.04
C VAL A 247 -5.10 -8.87 -9.02
N ARG A 248 -3.85 -9.32 -8.85
CA ARG A 248 -3.24 -10.39 -9.64
C ARG A 248 -3.48 -11.72 -8.93
N ILE A 249 -4.09 -12.66 -9.63
CA ILE A 249 -4.32 -14.00 -9.09
C ILE A 249 -3.24 -14.91 -9.66
N GLY A 250 -2.31 -15.32 -8.79
CA GLY A 250 -1.30 -16.32 -9.09
C GLY A 250 -1.73 -17.70 -8.57
N PRO A 251 -0.98 -18.77 -8.89
CA PRO A 251 -1.38 -20.15 -8.59
C PRO A 251 -1.59 -20.42 -7.09
N GLU A 252 -0.82 -19.76 -6.22
CA GLU A 252 -0.88 -19.98 -4.77
C GLU A 252 -1.53 -18.84 -3.99
N ARG A 253 -1.68 -17.66 -4.60
CA ARG A 253 -2.11 -16.44 -3.88
C ARG A 253 -2.71 -15.39 -4.80
N ALA A 254 -3.64 -14.62 -4.25
CA ALA A 254 -4.06 -13.35 -4.82
C ALA A 254 -3.19 -12.22 -4.23
N LEU A 255 -2.72 -11.31 -5.08
CA LEU A 255 -1.77 -10.24 -4.75
C LEU A 255 -2.29 -8.89 -5.24
N LEU A 256 -2.37 -7.93 -4.33
CA LEU A 256 -2.60 -6.51 -4.60
C LEU A 256 -1.32 -5.75 -4.26
N GLU A 257 -0.70 -5.11 -5.24
CA GLU A 257 0.47 -4.25 -5.03
C GLU A 257 0.04 -2.79 -4.98
N ALA A 258 -0.29 -2.28 -3.80
CA ALA A 258 -0.62 -0.88 -3.64
C ALA A 258 0.63 -0.02 -3.90
N GLY A 259 0.52 1.02 -4.72
CA GLY A 259 1.62 1.93 -5.01
C GLY A 259 1.42 3.28 -4.32
N LEU A 260 2.49 3.85 -3.79
CA LEU A 260 2.56 5.20 -3.22
C LEU A 260 3.59 6.02 -4.00
N GLU A 261 3.19 7.18 -4.50
CA GLU A 261 4.11 8.17 -5.01
C GLU A 261 4.29 9.29 -3.98
N ALA A 262 5.54 9.62 -3.65
CA ALA A 262 5.84 10.65 -2.66
C ALA A 262 7.15 11.37 -2.96
N ARG A 263 7.28 12.61 -2.52
CA ARG A 263 8.55 13.34 -2.50
C ARG A 263 9.17 13.23 -1.12
N LEU A 264 10.42 12.82 -1.07
CA LEU A 264 11.15 12.60 0.16
C LEU A 264 12.26 13.65 0.27
N THR A 265 12.49 14.16 1.48
CA THR A 265 13.63 15.03 1.75
C THR A 265 14.26 14.66 3.07
N LEU A 266 15.59 14.73 3.12
CA LEU A 266 16.34 14.63 4.36
C LEU A 266 17.02 15.99 4.63
N SER A 267 16.76 16.59 5.77
CA SER A 267 17.28 17.93 6.10
C SER A 267 17.84 17.98 7.51
N THR A 268 18.90 18.78 7.74
CA THR A 268 19.36 19.07 9.10
C THR A 268 18.56 20.18 9.80
N LEU A 269 17.69 20.86 9.06
CA LEU A 269 16.76 21.83 9.63
C LEU A 269 15.50 21.09 10.04
N LYS A 270 15.02 21.37 11.25
CA LYS A 270 13.73 20.87 11.71
C LYS A 270 12.64 21.45 10.79
N PRO A 271 11.92 20.62 10.04
CA PRO A 271 10.87 21.10 9.15
C PRO A 271 9.68 21.61 9.97
N GLU A 272 9.01 22.64 9.45
CA GLU A 272 7.73 23.06 9.99
C GLU A 272 6.70 21.93 9.81
N PRO A 273 5.74 21.79 10.73
CA PRO A 273 4.67 20.81 10.58
C PRO A 273 3.94 21.06 9.25
N PRO A 274 3.91 20.10 8.32
CA PRO A 274 3.23 20.30 7.05
C PRO A 274 1.72 20.46 7.30
N ARG A 275 1.06 21.25 6.46
CA ARG A 275 -0.40 21.23 6.40
C ARG A 275 -0.83 19.85 5.93
N ALA A 276 -1.62 19.16 6.74
CA ALA A 276 -2.11 17.83 6.42
C ALA A 276 -2.91 17.86 5.11
N VAL A 277 -2.44 17.11 4.12
CA VAL A 277 -3.15 16.90 2.86
C VAL A 277 -4.08 15.70 3.04
N PRO A 278 -5.37 15.80 2.66
CA PRO A 278 -6.30 14.68 2.75
C PRO A 278 -5.87 13.54 1.81
N LEU A 279 -6.30 12.32 2.11
CA LEU A 279 -6.08 11.16 1.25
C LEU A 279 -6.82 11.35 -0.08
N PRO A 280 -6.13 11.39 -1.25
CA PRO A 280 -6.79 11.46 -2.54
C PRO A 280 -7.51 10.15 -2.87
N PRO A 281 -8.49 10.16 -3.79
CA PRO A 281 -9.04 8.93 -4.36
C PRO A 281 -7.93 8.06 -4.95
N ALA A 282 -8.02 6.74 -4.76
CA ALA A 282 -7.02 5.83 -5.28
C ALA A 282 -7.14 5.68 -6.81
N ALA A 283 -6.02 5.75 -7.51
CA ALA A 283 -5.95 5.46 -8.94
C ALA A 283 -6.04 3.94 -9.16
N THR A 284 -7.05 3.48 -9.90
CA THR A 284 -7.26 2.03 -10.16
C THR A 284 -6.58 1.53 -11.43
N SER A 285 -6.00 2.43 -12.23
CA SER A 285 -5.34 2.09 -13.48
C SER A 285 -3.94 1.54 -13.25
N ALA A 286 -3.59 0.47 -13.98
CA ALA A 286 -2.23 -0.02 -14.15
C ALA A 286 -1.38 0.91 -15.02
N SER A 287 -1.49 2.23 -14.81
CA SER A 287 -0.63 3.19 -15.51
C SER A 287 0.81 2.83 -15.17
N GLY A 288 1.60 2.46 -16.18
CA GLY A 288 2.80 1.61 -16.13
C GLY A 288 4.00 2.14 -15.34
N LYS A 289 3.78 2.65 -14.14
CA LYS A 289 4.78 3.15 -13.19
C LYS A 289 4.84 2.37 -11.88
N THR A 290 3.87 1.48 -11.62
CA THR A 290 4.00 0.51 -10.52
C THR A 290 5.00 -0.57 -10.92
N ARG A 291 6.30 -0.23 -10.91
CA ARG A 291 7.35 -1.24 -10.90
C ARG A 291 7.23 -1.97 -9.57
N SER A 292 7.22 -3.30 -9.59
CA SER A 292 7.34 -4.07 -8.34
C SER A 292 8.62 -3.64 -7.61
N GLY A 293 8.51 -3.43 -6.30
CA GLY A 293 9.60 -2.93 -5.46
C GLY A 293 9.47 -1.46 -5.08
N PHE A 294 10.59 -0.81 -4.83
CA PHE A 294 10.66 0.59 -4.41
C PHE A 294 11.77 1.31 -5.18
N ALA A 295 11.52 2.56 -5.55
CA ALA A 295 12.52 3.47 -6.06
C ALA A 295 12.48 4.73 -5.18
N ILE A 296 13.48 4.86 -4.32
CA ILE A 296 13.60 5.93 -3.34
C ILE A 296 14.65 6.91 -3.84
N GLU A 297 14.21 8.12 -4.11
CA GLU A 297 15.07 9.24 -4.49
C GLU A 297 15.07 10.23 -3.33
N LEU A 298 16.14 10.21 -2.53
CA LEU A 298 16.24 10.97 -1.28
C LEU A 298 17.34 12.04 -1.37
N PRO A 299 17.03 13.27 -1.81
CA PRO A 299 17.96 14.38 -1.70
C PRO A 299 18.23 14.72 -0.24
N VAL A 300 19.50 14.98 0.05
CA VAL A 300 19.97 15.40 1.38
C VAL A 300 20.35 16.87 1.33
N PHE A 301 19.70 17.66 2.18
CA PHE A 301 19.94 19.09 2.34
C PHE A 301 20.67 19.36 3.65
N LEU A 302 21.87 19.93 3.53
CA LEU A 302 22.69 20.31 4.68
C LEU A 302 22.55 21.80 4.96
N GLY A 303 22.04 22.15 6.14
CA GLY A 303 21.96 23.53 6.59
C GLY A 303 23.32 24.07 7.05
N TYR A 304 23.57 25.36 6.81
CA TYR A 304 24.82 26.02 7.21
C TYR A 304 25.06 25.98 8.72
N ASP A 305 24.02 26.04 9.54
CA ASP A 305 24.16 25.97 11.01
C ASP A 305 24.71 24.60 11.48
N ALA A 306 24.30 23.51 10.84
CA ALA A 306 24.84 22.18 11.14
C ALA A 306 26.32 22.08 10.73
N LEU A 307 26.67 22.66 9.58
CA LEU A 307 28.05 22.71 9.10
C LEU A 307 28.93 23.60 10.01
N ASN A 308 28.42 24.76 10.42
CA ASN A 308 29.10 25.69 11.32
C ASN A 308 29.33 25.09 12.71
N ARG A 309 28.33 24.41 13.29
CA ARG A 309 28.52 23.67 14.56
C ARG A 309 29.62 22.61 14.45
N ARG A 310 29.70 21.90 13.31
CA ARG A 310 30.74 20.89 13.11
C ARG A 310 32.12 21.52 12.93
N LEU A 311 32.21 22.62 12.18
CA LEU A 311 33.44 23.39 12.00
C LEU A 311 33.94 23.95 13.34
N GLU A 312 33.05 24.48 14.17
CA GLU A 312 33.40 24.98 15.50
C GLU A 312 33.94 23.85 16.40
N GLN A 313 33.35 22.67 16.37
CA GLN A 313 33.83 21.52 17.16
C GLN A 313 35.18 20.97 16.69
N GLU A 314 35.44 20.96 15.38
CA GLU A 314 36.64 20.31 14.83
C GLU A 314 37.82 21.27 14.62
N VAL A 315 37.56 22.56 14.40
CA VAL A 315 38.55 23.52 13.89
C VAL A 315 38.79 24.69 14.85
N SER A 316 37.78 25.15 15.59
CA SER A 316 37.99 26.23 16.56
C SER A 316 38.98 25.81 17.67
N ASN A 317 39.82 26.73 18.09
CA ASN A 317 40.92 26.54 19.04
C ASN A 317 42.03 25.58 18.60
N ARG A 318 42.11 25.24 17.31
CA ARG A 318 43.33 24.60 16.79
C ARG A 318 44.44 25.62 16.65
N SER A 319 45.61 25.24 17.14
CA SER A 319 46.87 25.95 16.97
C SER A 319 47.62 25.36 15.79
N LEU A 320 47.98 26.18 14.82
CA LEU A 320 48.88 25.84 13.72
C LEU A 320 50.25 26.43 14.03
N SER A 321 51.29 25.59 14.04
CA SER A 321 52.68 26.08 14.16
C SER A 321 53.11 26.69 12.84
N MET A 322 53.58 27.93 12.89
CA MET A 322 54.06 28.69 11.72
C MET A 322 55.58 28.87 11.73
N GLY A 323 56.33 27.88 12.24
CA GLY A 323 57.80 27.99 12.38
C GLY A 323 58.23 29.07 13.39
N ASP A 324 59.49 29.02 13.82
CA ASP A 324 60.15 29.96 14.76
C ASP A 324 59.24 30.51 15.87
N GLU A 325 58.83 29.61 16.78
CA GLU A 325 58.04 29.88 18.00
C GLU A 325 56.64 30.48 17.81
N ARG A 326 56.23 30.85 16.59
CA ARG A 326 54.95 31.49 16.32
C ARG A 326 53.82 30.48 16.19
N ILE A 327 52.75 30.72 16.95
CA ILE A 327 51.55 29.90 16.97
C ILE A 327 50.38 30.70 16.43
N LEU A 328 49.74 30.22 15.36
CA LEU A 328 48.50 30.78 14.87
C LEU A 328 47.32 30.04 15.48
N ARG A 329 46.56 30.70 16.35
CA ARG A 329 45.34 30.17 16.96
C ARG A 329 44.15 30.53 16.08
N ILE A 330 43.42 29.52 15.63
CA ILE A 330 42.15 29.72 14.93
C ILE A 330 41.07 29.93 15.99
N GLY A 331 40.45 31.10 16.02
CA GLY A 331 39.38 31.45 16.95
C GLY A 331 38.04 30.86 16.51
N LYS A 332 37.39 31.52 15.54
CA LYS A 332 36.07 31.14 15.03
C LYS A 332 36.12 30.92 13.52
N VAL A 333 35.50 29.83 13.06
CA VAL A 333 35.29 29.56 11.64
C VAL A 333 33.80 29.49 11.37
N SER A 334 33.31 30.24 10.38
CA SER A 334 31.94 30.10 9.89
C SER A 334 31.91 30.05 8.37
N VAL A 335 30.89 29.37 7.86
CA VAL A 335 30.57 29.26 6.45
C VAL A 335 29.16 29.78 6.21
N SER A 336 28.97 30.48 5.10
CA SER A 336 27.69 30.99 4.65
C SER A 336 27.56 30.88 3.13
N ALA A 337 26.32 30.97 2.65
CA ALA A 337 26.06 31.10 1.23
C ALA A 337 26.47 32.49 0.73
N ASN A 338 27.00 32.54 -0.49
CA ASN A 338 27.12 33.76 -1.27
C ASN A 338 26.75 33.44 -2.73
N GLY A 339 25.45 33.41 -3.02
CA GLY A 339 24.90 32.95 -4.30
C GLY A 339 25.21 31.47 -4.55
N SER A 340 26.02 31.18 -5.57
CA SER A 340 26.48 29.82 -5.92
C SER A 340 27.82 29.44 -5.27
N ARG A 341 28.40 30.32 -4.44
CA ARG A 341 29.68 30.11 -3.76
C ARG A 341 29.50 30.03 -2.24
N LEU A 342 30.48 29.43 -1.58
CA LEU A 342 30.59 29.47 -0.12
C LEU A 342 31.51 30.64 0.27
N ALA A 343 31.08 31.41 1.26
CA ALA A 343 31.92 32.39 1.94
C ALA A 343 32.39 31.81 3.27
N PHE A 344 33.70 31.84 3.52
CA PHE A 344 34.29 31.44 4.79
C PHE A 344 34.75 32.68 5.53
N ALA A 345 34.34 32.82 6.79
CA ALA A 345 34.89 33.80 7.70
C ALA A 345 35.73 33.06 8.75
N VAL A 346 36.99 33.47 8.89
CA VAL A 346 37.95 32.87 9.82
C VAL A 346 38.51 33.99 10.68
N ASP A 347 38.35 33.85 11.99
CA ASP A 347 39.01 34.68 12.98
C ASP A 347 40.31 33.99 13.43
N VAL A 348 41.43 34.70 13.36
CA VAL A 348 42.76 34.17 13.66
C VAL A 348 43.52 35.13 14.56
N GLU A 349 44.21 34.56 15.53
CA GLU A 349 45.07 35.28 16.45
C GLU A 349 46.48 34.71 16.37
N ALA A 350 47.45 35.58 16.11
CA ALA A 350 48.86 35.20 16.15
C ALA A 350 49.38 35.37 17.58
N LEU A 351 49.96 34.31 18.13
CA LEU A 351 50.63 34.28 19.42
C LEU A 351 52.14 34.11 19.15
N GLU A 352 52.94 35.02 19.71
CA GLU A 352 54.41 34.95 19.72
C GLU A 352 54.91 34.19 20.95
#